data_AF-A0A8T4LG17-F1
#
_entry.id   AF-A0A8T4LG17-F1
#
_cell.length_a   1.000
_cell.length_b   1.000
_cell.length_c   1.000
_cell.angle_alpha   90.00
_cell.angle_beta   90.00
_cell.angle_gamma   90.00
#
_symmetry.space_group_name_H-M   'P 1'
#
loop_
_entity.id
_entity.type
_entity.pdbx_description
1 polymer ?
#
loop_
_entity_poly.entity_id
_entity_poly.type
_entity_poly.pdbx_seq_one_letter_code
_entity_poly.pdbx_strand_id
1 'polypeptide(L)'
;MILTIRISGLVEMPPDAKETLFRMRLRKKYSAILMKETQETKNLLQAVRNFVAYGKIDEKTLEELISKRAKPLDNKIKKIDSKKTAETILKDGIEKSGIKPFFRLHPPRKGIDSKTHYPKGVLGDNGEAINDLVRRML
;
A
#
# COMPACT_ATOMS: atom_id res chain seq x y z
N MET A 1 9.53 -6.76 1.23
CA MET A 1 8.87 -5.48 0.87
C MET A 1 7.73 -5.24 1.82
N ILE A 2 7.47 -3.97 2.12
CA ILE A 2 6.35 -3.56 2.98
C ILE A 2 5.28 -2.94 2.08
N LEU A 3 4.05 -3.45 2.19
CA LEU A 3 2.90 -2.78 1.61
C LEU A 3 2.28 -1.89 2.67
N THR A 4 1.99 -0.65 2.30
CA THR A 4 1.35 0.34 3.19
C THR A 4 0.06 0.83 2.56
N ILE A 5 -1.05 0.74 3.30
CA ILE A 5 -2.40 1.12 2.89
C ILE A 5 -2.91 2.22 3.80
N ARG A 6 -3.43 3.31 3.23
CA ARG A 6 -4.12 4.34 4.01
C ARG A 6 -5.54 3.91 4.35
N ILE A 7 -5.84 3.78 5.64
CA ILE A 7 -7.19 3.43 6.12
C ILE A 7 -7.96 4.67 6.54
N SER A 8 -7.30 5.65 7.15
CA SER A 8 -7.98 6.82 7.72
C SER A 8 -8.28 7.90 6.67
N GLY A 9 -9.35 8.66 6.94
CA GLY A 9 -9.77 9.82 6.14
C GLY A 9 -8.82 11.02 6.26
N LEU A 10 -9.23 12.18 5.74
CA LEU A 10 -8.50 13.45 5.88
C LEU A 10 -8.98 14.31 7.04
N VAL A 11 -10.19 14.03 7.55
CA VAL A 11 -10.85 14.80 8.61
C VAL A 11 -10.15 14.52 9.94
N GLU A 12 -9.90 15.58 10.72
CA GLU A 12 -9.25 15.54 12.05
C GLU A 12 -7.85 14.90 12.09
N MET A 13 -7.15 14.87 10.96
CA MET A 13 -5.78 14.38 10.89
C MET A 13 -4.79 15.49 11.25
N PRO A 14 -3.79 15.23 12.12
CA PRO A 14 -2.72 16.17 12.40
C PRO A 14 -2.03 16.63 11.11
N PRO A 15 -1.64 17.92 10.99
CA PRO A 15 -1.02 18.45 9.78
C PRO A 15 0.25 17.70 9.40
N ASP A 16 1.08 17.33 10.38
CA ASP A 16 2.35 16.61 10.15
C ASP A 16 2.11 15.21 9.55
N ALA A 17 1.12 14.48 10.08
CA ALA A 17 0.75 13.17 9.56
C ALA A 17 0.16 13.27 8.15
N LYS A 18 -0.66 14.30 7.91
CA LYS A 18 -1.26 14.59 6.59
C LYS A 18 -0.17 14.89 5.56
N GLU A 19 0.81 15.71 5.91
CA GLU A 19 1.92 16.04 5.02
C GLU A 19 2.80 14.82 4.74
N THR A 20 3.10 14.03 5.78
CA THR A 20 3.86 12.78 5.64
C THR A 20 3.18 11.82 4.66
N LEU A 21 1.88 11.58 4.83
CA LEU A 21 1.10 10.74 3.91
C LEU A 21 1.05 11.32 2.48
N PHE A 22 0.99 12.65 2.35
CA PHE A 22 1.02 13.31 1.05
C PHE A 22 2.35 13.10 0.33
N ARG A 23 3.48 13.24 1.04
CA ARG A 23 4.85 12.97 0.54
C ARG A 23 5.03 11.51 0.16
N MET A 24 4.47 10.57 0.94
CA MET A 24 4.43 9.14 0.63
C MET A 24 3.51 8.77 -0.56
N ARG A 25 2.85 9.75 -1.18
CA ARG A 25 1.89 9.56 -2.30
C ARG A 25 0.55 8.89 -1.89
N LEU A 26 0.27 8.79 -0.58
CA LEU A 26 -0.98 8.25 0.00
C LEU A 26 -2.07 9.33 0.15
N ARG A 27 -2.53 9.89 -0.97
CA ARG A 27 -3.44 11.06 -0.98
C ARG A 27 -4.91 10.76 -0.66
N LYS A 28 -5.38 9.53 -0.90
CA LYS A 28 -6.79 9.14 -0.75
C LYS A 28 -6.93 7.91 0.15
N LYS A 29 -8.13 7.72 0.73
CA LYS A 29 -8.48 6.50 1.46
C LYS A 29 -8.32 5.28 0.53
N TYR A 30 -7.82 4.17 1.06
CA TYR A 30 -7.54 2.93 0.33
C TYR A 30 -6.56 3.11 -0.85
N SER A 31 -5.67 4.10 -0.76
CA SER A 31 -4.46 4.09 -1.58
C SER A 31 -3.40 3.23 -0.91
N ALA A 32 -2.62 2.53 -1.72
CA ALA A 32 -1.56 1.66 -1.26
C ALA A 32 -0.23 1.96 -1.99
N ILE A 33 0.88 1.78 -1.28
CA ILE A 33 2.23 1.93 -1.82
C ILE A 33 3.08 0.73 -1.41
N LEU A 34 4.10 0.44 -2.21
CA LEU A 34 5.12 -0.56 -1.90
C LEU A 34 6.42 0.15 -1.51
N MET A 35 7.00 -0.24 -0.38
CA MET A 35 8.27 0.29 0.12
C MET A 35 9.27 -0.84 0.36
N LYS A 36 10.56 -0.51 0.22
CA LYS A 36 11.65 -1.42 0.59
C LYS A 36 11.72 -1.52 2.13
N GLU A 37 12.14 -2.67 2.62
CA GLU A 37 12.30 -2.87 4.06
C GLU A 37 13.64 -2.27 4.50
N THR A 38 13.62 -1.00 4.93
CA THR A 38 14.76 -0.30 5.52
C THR A 38 14.40 0.22 6.91
N GLN A 39 15.40 0.48 7.76
CA GLN A 39 15.16 1.01 9.11
C GLN A 39 14.44 2.37 9.07
N GLU A 40 14.80 3.23 8.11
CA GLU A 40 14.16 4.52 7.88
C GLU A 40 12.68 4.36 7.54
N THR A 41 12.36 3.37 6.69
CA THR A 41 10.97 3.06 6.33
C THR A 41 10.19 2.57 7.55
N LYS A 42 10.79 1.72 8.39
CA LYS A 42 10.16 1.25 9.64
C LYS A 42 9.85 2.41 10.59
N ASN A 43 10.82 3.31 10.80
CA ASN A 43 10.62 4.50 11.64
C ASN A 43 9.53 5.42 11.08
N LEU A 44 9.52 5.63 9.76
CA LEU A 44 8.48 6.42 9.08
C LEU A 44 7.09 5.80 9.27
N LEU A 45 6.96 4.49 9.12
CA LEU A 45 5.71 3.77 9.29
C LEU A 45 5.23 3.76 10.74
N GLN A 46 6.15 3.73 11.71
CA GLN A 46 5.80 3.90 13.12
C GLN A 46 5.19 5.29 13.39
N ALA A 47 5.69 6.35 12.77
CA ALA A 47 5.14 7.70 12.92
C ALA A 47 3.69 7.81 12.39
N VAL A 48 3.39 7.12 11.27
CA VAL A 48 2.04 7.14 10.66
C VAL A 48 1.13 5.98 11.08
N ARG A 49 1.56 5.11 12.02
CA ARG A 49 0.89 3.84 12.37
C ARG A 49 -0.60 3.96 12.74
N ASN A 50 -1.03 5.11 13.21
CA ASN A 50 -2.41 5.39 13.61
C ASN A 50 -3.35 5.63 12.41
N PHE A 51 -2.81 5.79 11.20
CA PHE A 51 -3.58 6.14 10.00
C PHE A 51 -3.44 5.15 8.84
N VAL A 52 -2.42 4.30 8.91
CA VAL A 52 -2.10 3.31 7.88
C VAL A 52 -2.11 1.90 8.45
N ALA A 53 -2.44 0.93 7.60
CA ALA A 53 -2.07 -0.46 7.78
C ALA A 53 -0.78 -0.70 6.99
N TYR A 54 0.18 -1.40 7.57
CA TYR A 54 1.32 -1.90 6.83
C TYR A 54 1.65 -3.34 7.22
N GLY A 55 2.37 -4.03 6.35
CA GLY A 55 2.81 -5.39 6.61
C GLY A 55 3.66 -5.95 5.47
N LYS A 56 4.19 -7.16 5.68
CA LYS A 56 5.03 -7.84 4.69
C LYS A 56 4.14 -8.50 3.64
N ILE A 57 4.37 -8.15 2.37
CA ILE A 57 3.62 -8.69 1.25
C ILE A 57 4.28 -9.97 0.70
N ASP A 58 3.45 -10.96 0.38
CA ASP A 58 3.86 -12.18 -0.32
C ASP A 58 3.98 -11.97 -1.83
N GLU A 59 4.83 -12.73 -2.50
CA GLU A 59 5.03 -12.65 -3.96
C GLU A 59 3.74 -12.90 -4.73
N LYS A 60 2.91 -13.87 -4.30
CA LYS A 60 1.64 -14.18 -4.96
C LYS A 60 0.67 -12.99 -4.89
N THR A 61 0.57 -12.38 -3.71
CA THR A 61 -0.30 -11.21 -3.49
C THR A 61 0.19 -9.99 -4.27
N LEU A 62 1.51 -9.84 -4.40
CA LEU A 62 2.12 -8.78 -5.21
C LEU A 62 1.78 -8.93 -6.70
N GLU A 63 1.86 -10.15 -7.24
CA GLU A 63 1.46 -10.43 -8.63
C GLU A 63 -0.01 -10.10 -8.88
N GLU A 64 -0.91 -10.51 -7.97
CA GLU A 64 -2.34 -10.20 -8.06
C GLU A 64 -2.62 -8.69 -7.99
N LEU A 65 -1.93 -7.97 -7.11
CA LEU A 65 -2.03 -6.53 -6.95
C LEU A 65 -1.66 -5.81 -8.26
N ILE A 66 -0.54 -6.20 -8.86
CA ILE A 66 -0.07 -5.62 -10.12
C ILE A 66 -1.07 -5.96 -11.23
N SER A 67 -1.47 -7.22 -11.37
CA SER A 67 -2.38 -7.65 -12.45
C SER A 67 -3.73 -6.92 -12.42
N LYS A 68 -4.32 -6.69 -11.23
CA LYS A 68 -5.66 -6.10 -11.10
C LYS A 68 -5.67 -4.58 -10.99
N ARG A 69 -4.61 -3.97 -10.43
CA ARG A 69 -4.62 -2.56 -9.98
C ARG A 69 -3.46 -1.73 -10.52
N ALA A 70 -2.46 -2.30 -11.18
CA ALA A 70 -1.42 -1.52 -11.83
C ALA A 70 -2.02 -0.61 -12.89
N LYS A 71 -1.65 0.67 -12.86
CA LYS A 71 -2.00 1.63 -13.91
C LYS A 71 -0.72 2.15 -14.54
N PRO A 72 -0.58 2.07 -15.87
CA PRO A 72 0.62 2.57 -16.52
C PRO A 72 0.76 4.07 -16.24
N LEU A 73 2.01 4.54 -16.15
CA LEU A 73 2.31 5.97 -16.02
C LEU A 73 1.81 6.73 -17.25
N ASP A 74 2.02 6.12 -18.42
CA ASP A 74 1.57 6.60 -19.73
C ASP A 74 0.32 5.85 -20.22
N ASN A 75 -0.66 6.57 -20.76
CA ASN A 75 -1.93 6.00 -21.25
C ASN A 75 -1.77 5.07 -22.48
N LYS A 76 -0.54 4.94 -23.02
CA LYS A 76 -0.22 4.17 -24.23
C LYS A 76 0.05 2.68 -23.96
N ILE A 77 0.36 2.27 -22.73
CA ILE A 77 0.74 0.88 -22.42
C ILE A 77 -0.50 0.09 -21.96
N LYS A 78 -1.11 -0.69 -22.86
CA LYS A 78 -2.36 -1.44 -22.60
C LYS A 78 -2.17 -2.79 -21.90
N LYS A 79 -0.97 -3.36 -21.88
CA LYS A 79 -0.67 -4.65 -21.23
C LYS A 79 0.55 -4.51 -20.33
N ILE A 80 0.35 -4.75 -19.03
CA ILE A 80 1.40 -4.81 -18.04
C ILE A 80 1.63 -6.29 -17.75
N ASP A 81 2.81 -6.81 -18.08
CA ASP A 81 3.22 -8.17 -17.70
C ASP A 81 3.49 -8.21 -16.19
N SER A 82 2.58 -8.84 -15.44
CA SER A 82 2.61 -8.87 -13.98
C SER A 82 3.90 -9.49 -13.42
N LYS A 83 4.41 -10.57 -14.01
CA LYS A 83 5.65 -11.25 -13.57
C LYS A 83 6.91 -10.42 -13.74
N LYS A 84 7.15 -9.90 -14.95
CA LYS A 84 8.34 -9.06 -15.23
C LYS A 84 8.35 -7.82 -14.35
N THR A 85 7.17 -7.27 -14.10
CA THR A 85 7.04 -6.04 -13.32
C THR A 85 7.22 -6.29 -11.82
N ALA A 86 6.77 -7.44 -11.30
CA ALA A 86 7.04 -7.85 -9.92
C ALA A 86 8.54 -8.01 -9.67
N GLU A 87 9.27 -8.67 -10.57
CA GLU A 87 10.73 -8.82 -10.48
C GLU A 87 11.46 -7.48 -10.53
N THR A 88 11.01 -6.58 -11.42
CA THR A 88 11.56 -5.22 -11.53
C THR A 88 11.32 -4.42 -10.25
N ILE A 89 10.13 -4.54 -9.67
CA ILE A 89 9.79 -3.89 -8.40
C ILE A 89 10.70 -4.41 -7.29
N LEU A 90 10.87 -5.73 -7.17
CA LEU A 90 11.71 -6.36 -6.16
C LEU A 90 13.17 -5.87 -6.20
N LYS A 91 13.75 -5.73 -7.41
CA LYS A 91 15.14 -5.28 -7.59
C LYS A 91 15.30 -3.76 -7.56
N ASP A 92 14.61 -3.06 -8.45
CA ASP A 92 14.86 -1.65 -8.76
C ASP A 92 13.90 -0.67 -8.06
N GLY A 93 12.82 -1.17 -7.47
CA GLY A 93 11.78 -0.35 -6.88
C GLY A 93 10.74 0.12 -7.92
N ILE A 94 9.62 0.66 -7.41
CA ILE A 94 8.44 0.95 -8.24
C ILE A 94 8.66 2.05 -9.28
N GLU A 95 9.68 2.88 -9.12
CA GLU A 95 9.90 4.07 -9.94
C GLU A 95 10.43 3.74 -11.35
N LYS A 96 11.14 2.62 -11.51
CA LYS A 96 11.61 2.14 -12.81
C LYS A 96 10.63 1.21 -13.52
N SER A 97 9.53 0.85 -12.87
CA SER A 97 8.55 -0.12 -13.39
C SER A 97 7.65 0.42 -14.51
N GLY A 98 7.67 1.73 -14.78
CA GLY A 98 6.76 2.38 -15.74
C GLY A 98 5.29 2.41 -15.31
N ILE A 99 4.98 1.98 -14.07
CA ILE A 99 3.66 2.04 -13.46
C ILE A 99 3.56 3.27 -12.56
N LYS A 100 2.33 3.73 -12.31
CA LYS A 100 2.07 4.68 -11.22
C LYS A 100 2.59 4.11 -9.89
N PRO A 101 3.29 4.91 -9.08
CA PRO A 101 3.94 4.45 -7.84
C PRO A 101 2.97 4.19 -6.68
N PHE A 102 1.67 4.16 -6.95
CA PHE A 102 0.63 3.95 -5.97
C PHE A 102 -0.51 3.17 -6.60
N PHE A 103 -1.12 2.30 -5.81
CA PHE A 103 -2.27 1.49 -6.18
C PHE A 103 -3.53 2.10 -5.57
N ARG A 104 -4.61 2.13 -6.33
CA ARG A 104 -5.94 2.49 -5.82
C ARG A 104 -6.70 1.21 -5.58
N LEU A 105 -6.94 0.89 -4.31
CA LEU A 105 -7.64 -0.31 -3.92
C LEU A 105 -9.15 -0.06 -3.82
N HIS A 106 -9.93 -1.13 -3.95
CA HIS A 106 -11.35 -1.10 -3.62
C HIS A 106 -11.52 -1.13 -2.10
N PRO A 107 -12.60 -0.56 -1.53
CA PRO A 107 -12.93 -0.79 -0.13
C PRO A 107 -12.96 -2.29 0.21
N PRO A 108 -12.58 -2.68 1.44
CA PRO A 108 -12.50 -4.09 1.82
C PRO A 108 -13.89 -4.73 1.83
N ARG A 109 -14.02 -5.86 1.13
CA ARG A 109 -15.22 -6.69 1.20
C ARG A 109 -15.43 -7.17 2.64
N LYS A 110 -16.70 -7.15 3.09
CA LYS A 110 -17.14 -7.45 4.47
C LYS A 110 -16.74 -6.41 5.54
N GLY A 111 -16.19 -5.26 5.14
CA GLY A 111 -15.82 -4.19 6.06
C GLY A 111 -14.55 -4.48 6.89
N ILE A 112 -14.16 -3.49 7.70
CA ILE A 112 -13.00 -3.53 8.59
C ILE A 112 -13.27 -2.68 9.83
N ASP A 113 -12.65 -3.03 10.96
CA ASP A 113 -12.53 -2.13 12.09
C ASP A 113 -11.38 -1.14 11.85
N SER A 114 -11.72 0.01 11.30
CA SER A 114 -10.78 1.05 10.91
C SER A 114 -10.30 1.93 12.07
N LYS A 115 -10.84 1.77 13.28
CA LYS A 115 -10.51 2.63 14.43
C LYS A 115 -9.51 1.98 15.38
N THR A 116 -9.46 0.65 15.38
CA THR A 116 -8.66 -0.11 16.33
C THR A 116 -7.34 -0.58 15.70
N HIS A 117 -6.29 -0.70 16.51
CA HIS A 117 -5.02 -1.28 16.10
C HIS A 117 -5.10 -2.80 15.95
N TYR A 118 -4.26 -3.35 15.08
CA TYR A 118 -4.02 -4.80 15.01
C TYR A 118 -3.56 -5.31 16.39
N PRO A 119 -4.02 -6.48 16.88
CA PRO A 119 -4.75 -7.55 16.18
C PRO A 119 -6.29 -7.42 16.15
N LYS A 120 -6.90 -6.50 16.90
CA LYS A 120 -8.37 -6.37 16.96
C LYS A 120 -8.95 -5.60 15.77
N GLY A 121 -8.19 -4.63 15.25
CA GLY A 121 -8.54 -3.90 14.02
C GLY A 121 -7.44 -4.02 12.98
N VAL A 122 -7.36 -3.02 12.10
CA VAL A 122 -6.42 -3.03 10.97
C VAL A 122 -5.33 -1.95 11.03
N LEU A 123 -5.37 -1.02 11.99
CA LEU A 123 -4.36 0.05 12.05
C LEU A 123 -3.00 -0.46 12.54
N GLY A 124 -1.93 0.03 11.95
CA GLY A 124 -0.55 -0.28 12.31
C GLY A 124 0.01 -1.51 11.58
N ASP A 125 0.89 -2.23 12.26
CA ASP A 125 1.56 -3.40 11.71
C ASP A 125 0.64 -4.62 11.75
N ASN A 126 0.28 -5.13 10.57
CA ASN A 126 -0.54 -6.32 10.38
C ASN A 126 0.33 -7.55 10.08
N GLY A 127 1.66 -7.41 9.99
CA GLY A 127 2.56 -8.50 9.64
C GLY A 127 2.16 -9.18 8.32
N GLU A 128 1.85 -10.47 8.37
CA GLU A 128 1.42 -11.28 7.23
C GLU A 128 -0.08 -11.18 6.93
N ALA A 129 -0.91 -10.77 7.90
CA ALA A 129 -2.35 -10.63 7.76
C ALA A 129 -2.75 -9.49 6.79
N ILE A 130 -1.79 -8.65 6.41
CA ILE A 130 -1.98 -7.64 5.37
C ILE A 130 -2.37 -8.29 4.02
N ASN A 131 -1.90 -9.52 3.76
CA ASN A 131 -2.18 -10.21 2.50
C ASN A 131 -3.68 -10.53 2.37
N ASP A 132 -4.32 -11.00 3.44
CA ASP A 132 -5.76 -11.23 3.49
C ASP A 132 -6.56 -9.93 3.36
N LEU A 133 -6.07 -8.84 3.96
CA LEU A 133 -6.70 -7.53 3.82
C LEU A 133 -6.67 -7.06 2.36
N VAL A 134 -5.52 -7.17 1.70
CA VAL A 134 -5.34 -6.79 0.29
C VAL A 134 -6.24 -7.63 -0.60
N ARG A 135 -6.29 -8.95 -0.41
CA ARG A 135 -7.17 -9.84 -1.19
C ARG A 135 -8.64 -9.44 -1.10
N ARG A 136 -9.09 -8.93 0.06
CA ARG A 136 -10.45 -8.39 0.22
C ARG A 136 -10.66 -7.03 -0.47
N MET A 137 -9.59 -6.30 -0.78
CA MET A 137 -9.60 -5.00 -1.45
C MET A 137 -9.26 -5.05 -2.95
N LEU A 138 -8.90 -6.24 -3.47
CA LEU A 138 -8.62 -6.51 -4.87
C LEU A 138 -9.90 -6.69 -5.71
#